data_AF-F7S2U3-F1
#
_entry.id   AF-F7S2U3-F1
#
_cell.length_a   1.000
_cell.length_b   1.000
_cell.length_c   1.000
_cell.angle_alpha   90.00
_cell.angle_beta   90.00
_cell.angle_gamma   90.00
#
_symmetry.space_group_name_H-M   'P 1'
#
loop_
_entity.id
_entity.type
_entity.pdbx_description
1 polymer ?
#
loop_
_entity_poly.entity_id
_entity_poly.type
_entity_poly.pdbx_seq_one_letter_code
_entity_poly.pdbx_strand_id
1 'polypeptide(L)'
;MDSVMDQVESAAPNAFLRDVRAISARMHGALLDEESEGADPALVLLQSALTAEILCVWRYTMMSVSLAGLKQPRIGAEFQEQANDERRHMVAIAQRIRELGGTPDFSPHGLETRFGEFGTRADLAGLVEQNLAAEREVIGLYRRMIDHFEPHDPVTALMLTNILEEESEHATDMQDLLSIETGGHG
;
A
#
# COMPACT_ATOMS: atom_id res chain seq x y z
N MET A 1 -32.04 -3.65 -34.62
CA MET A 1 -30.71 -3.01 -34.76
C MET A 1 -30.14 -3.00 -33.36
N ASP A 2 -29.60 -4.16 -32.99
CA ASP A 2 -29.09 -4.46 -31.66
C ASP A 2 -27.66 -3.95 -31.49
N SER A 3 -27.34 -3.71 -30.22
CA SER A 3 -26.00 -3.75 -29.64
C SER A 3 -25.12 -2.51 -29.79
N VAL A 4 -25.39 -1.52 -28.93
CA VAL A 4 -24.33 -0.78 -28.24
C VAL A 4 -24.67 -0.78 -26.75
N MET A 5 -24.53 -1.94 -26.12
CA MET A 5 -24.43 -2.08 -24.68
C MET A 5 -23.30 -3.07 -24.41
N ASP A 6 -22.51 -2.76 -23.38
CA ASP A 6 -21.35 -3.49 -22.88
C ASP A 6 -20.15 -3.60 -23.82
N GLN A 7 -19.03 -3.00 -23.41
CA GLN A 7 -17.82 -3.73 -22.99
C GLN A 7 -16.76 -2.73 -22.47
N VAL A 8 -16.95 -2.21 -21.26
CA VAL A 8 -15.85 -1.91 -20.33
C VAL A 8 -16.32 -2.27 -18.91
N GLU A 9 -16.75 -3.51 -18.73
CA GLU A 9 -16.89 -4.09 -17.39
C GLU A 9 -15.92 -5.26 -17.32
N SER A 10 -14.70 -4.99 -16.86
CA SER A 10 -13.71 -6.01 -16.51
C SER A 10 -12.61 -5.41 -15.65
N ALA A 11 -12.98 -4.98 -14.44
CA ALA A 11 -12.05 -5.08 -13.32
C ALA A 11 -12.73 -5.99 -12.31
N ALA A 12 -12.20 -7.19 -12.10
CA ALA A 12 -12.55 -8.01 -10.95
C ALA A 12 -12.54 -7.13 -9.68
N PRO A 13 -13.37 -7.41 -8.66
CA PRO A 13 -13.42 -6.59 -7.46
C PRO A 13 -12.02 -6.51 -6.83
N ASN A 14 -11.38 -5.34 -6.94
CA ASN A 14 -9.98 -5.12 -6.57
C ASN A 14 -9.79 -5.38 -5.07
N ALA A 15 -9.50 -6.63 -4.72
CA ALA A 15 -9.36 -7.09 -3.34
C ALA A 15 -8.24 -6.35 -2.62
N PHE A 16 -7.15 -6.02 -3.32
CA PHE A 16 -6.05 -5.25 -2.78
C PHE A 16 -6.49 -3.85 -2.32
N LEU A 17 -7.09 -3.06 -3.21
CA LEU A 17 -7.54 -1.72 -2.83
C LEU A 17 -8.68 -1.77 -1.79
N ARG A 18 -9.53 -2.80 -1.83
CA ARG A 18 -10.55 -3.01 -0.79
C ARG A 18 -9.91 -3.29 0.58
N ASP A 19 -8.88 -4.13 0.63
CA ASP A 19 -8.15 -4.44 1.86
C ASP A 19 -7.37 -3.22 2.37
N VAL A 20 -6.67 -2.50 1.49
CA VAL A 20 -6.00 -1.23 1.85
C VAL A 20 -7.00 -0.25 2.44
N ARG A 21 -8.17 -0.07 1.82
CA ARG A 21 -9.23 0.79 2.36
C ARG A 21 -9.83 0.28 3.67
N ALA A 22 -9.93 -1.03 3.85
CA ALA A 22 -10.39 -1.61 5.11
C ALA A 22 -9.38 -1.35 6.24
N ILE A 23 -8.08 -1.45 5.95
CA ILE A 23 -7.01 -1.05 6.85
C ILE A 23 -7.11 0.44 7.18
N SER A 24 -7.31 1.30 6.16
CA SER A 24 -7.52 2.74 6.35
C SER A 24 -8.72 3.06 7.23
N ALA A 25 -9.83 2.36 7.05
CA ALA A 25 -11.03 2.53 7.87
C ALA A 25 -10.76 2.14 9.33
N ARG A 26 -10.04 1.03 9.58
CA ARG A 26 -9.65 0.62 10.93
C ARG A 26 -8.78 1.67 11.62
N MET A 27 -7.80 2.20 10.90
CA MET A 27 -6.90 3.25 11.41
C MET A 27 -7.68 4.53 11.74
N HIS A 28 -8.59 4.93 10.86
CA HIS A 28 -9.42 6.11 11.11
C HIS A 28 -10.31 5.92 12.33
N GLY A 29 -10.91 4.74 12.51
CA GLY A 29 -11.67 4.42 13.72
C GLY A 29 -10.81 4.54 15.00
N ALA A 30 -9.58 4.01 14.97
CA ALA A 30 -8.66 4.09 16.11
C ALA A 30 -8.30 5.53 16.51
N LEU A 31 -8.23 6.46 15.55
CA LEU A 31 -7.99 7.88 15.80
C LEU A 31 -9.19 8.61 16.41
N LEU A 32 -10.41 8.10 16.23
CA LEU A 32 -11.63 8.72 16.74
C LEU A 32 -12.02 8.18 18.13
N ASP A 33 -11.62 6.95 18.44
CA ASP A 33 -11.99 6.22 19.68
C ASP A 33 -10.89 6.27 20.76
N GLU A 34 -10.17 7.39 20.91
CA GLU A 34 -9.06 7.53 21.88
C GLU A 34 -9.46 7.24 23.35
N GLU A 35 -10.74 7.32 23.70
CA GLU A 35 -11.27 7.07 25.06
C GLU A 35 -11.81 5.65 25.30
N SER A 36 -11.67 4.71 24.35
CA SER A 36 -12.21 3.35 24.55
C SER A 36 -11.37 2.55 25.56
N GLU A 37 -12.01 1.75 26.44
CA GLU A 37 -11.36 0.79 27.35
C GLU A 37 -10.66 -0.40 26.62
N GLY A 38 -10.43 -0.26 25.30
CA GLY A 38 -9.88 -1.27 24.40
C GLY A 38 -8.36 -1.28 24.30
N ALA A 39 -7.85 -1.79 23.18
CA ALA A 39 -6.43 -1.83 22.88
C ALA A 39 -5.85 -0.41 22.69
N ASP A 40 -4.59 -0.21 23.09
CA ASP A 40 -3.86 1.05 22.91
C ASP A 40 -3.96 1.56 21.46
N PRO A 41 -4.56 2.75 21.21
CA PRO A 41 -4.72 3.32 19.88
C PRO A 41 -3.42 3.37 19.09
N ALA A 42 -2.28 3.66 19.75
CA ALA A 42 -0.98 3.71 19.10
C ALA A 42 -0.59 2.35 18.50
N LEU A 43 -0.81 1.27 19.25
CA LEU A 43 -0.53 -0.09 18.79
C LEU A 43 -1.47 -0.52 17.67
N VAL A 44 -2.75 -0.13 17.72
CA VAL A 44 -3.72 -0.41 16.65
C VAL A 44 -3.32 0.30 15.35
N LEU A 45 -2.89 1.56 15.44
CA LEU A 45 -2.42 2.33 14.30
C LEU A 45 -1.18 1.71 13.66
N LEU A 46 -0.15 1.42 14.47
CA LEU A 46 1.09 0.82 13.96
C LEU A 46 0.87 -0.59 13.42
N GLN A 47 0.04 -1.42 14.07
CA GLN A 47 -0.30 -2.75 13.56
C GLN A 47 -1.07 -2.67 12.24
N SER A 48 -1.83 -1.60 12.03
CA SER A 48 -2.51 -1.34 10.76
C SER A 48 -1.57 -0.92 9.67
N ALA A 49 -0.65 0.02 9.94
CA ALA A 49 0.41 0.38 9.02
C ALA A 49 1.25 -0.86 8.65
N LEU A 50 1.67 -1.68 9.63
CA LEU A 50 2.39 -2.93 9.39
C LEU A 50 1.63 -3.88 8.45
N THR A 51 0.30 -3.96 8.61
CA THR A 51 -0.54 -4.81 7.74
C THR A 51 -0.53 -4.29 6.30
N ALA A 52 -0.59 -2.97 6.10
CA ALA A 52 -0.50 -2.35 4.77
C ALA A 52 0.86 -2.64 4.13
N GLU A 53 1.95 -2.42 4.88
CA GLU A 53 3.31 -2.67 4.39
C GLU A 53 3.53 -4.13 3.96
N ILE A 54 3.00 -5.10 4.71
CA ILE A 54 3.08 -6.52 4.34
C ILE A 54 2.41 -6.77 2.99
N LEU A 55 1.22 -6.18 2.76
CA LEU A 55 0.53 -6.32 1.49
C LEU A 55 1.30 -5.66 0.35
N CYS A 56 1.89 -4.48 0.58
CA CYS A 56 2.69 -3.76 -0.43
C CYS A 56 3.97 -4.55 -0.78
N VAL A 57 4.69 -5.08 0.22
CA VAL A 57 5.84 -5.99 -0.01
C VAL A 57 5.44 -7.15 -0.92
N TRP A 58 4.34 -7.84 -0.61
CA TRP A 58 3.90 -8.99 -1.39
C TRP A 58 3.48 -8.60 -2.80
N ARG A 59 2.78 -7.48 -2.96
CA ARG A 59 2.33 -6.98 -4.25
C ARG A 59 3.49 -6.59 -5.15
N TYR A 60 4.40 -5.75 -4.66
CA TYR A 60 5.52 -5.26 -5.46
C TYR A 60 6.53 -6.37 -5.78
N THR A 61 6.72 -7.32 -4.86
CA THR A 61 7.51 -8.54 -5.15
C THR A 61 6.89 -9.34 -6.29
N MET A 62 5.58 -9.60 -6.23
CA MET A 62 4.86 -10.32 -7.29
C MET A 62 4.95 -9.57 -8.63
N MET A 63 4.84 -8.24 -8.62
CA MET A 63 4.97 -7.41 -9.82
C MET A 63 6.36 -7.44 -10.43
N SER A 64 7.40 -7.29 -9.61
CA SER A 64 8.79 -7.37 -10.06
C SER A 64 9.08 -8.71 -10.75
N VAL A 65 8.71 -9.83 -10.11
CA VAL A 65 8.93 -11.18 -10.65
C VAL A 65 8.15 -11.42 -11.94
N SER A 66 6.87 -11.01 -11.99
CA SER A 66 6.02 -11.21 -13.16
C SER A 66 6.52 -10.41 -14.38
N LEU A 67 7.00 -9.18 -14.16
CA LEU A 67 7.48 -8.30 -15.24
C LEU A 67 8.83 -8.71 -15.81
N ALA A 68 9.67 -9.39 -15.03
CA ALA A 68 10.88 -10.04 -15.56
C ALA A 68 10.53 -11.03 -16.68
N GLY A 69 9.39 -11.73 -16.58
CA GLY A 69 8.88 -12.64 -17.62
C GLY A 69 8.39 -11.93 -18.89
N LEU A 70 7.93 -10.68 -18.77
CA LEU A 70 7.36 -9.89 -19.88
C LEU A 70 8.40 -9.07 -20.67
N LYS A 71 9.71 -9.25 -20.41
CA LYS A 71 10.81 -8.48 -21.03
C LYS A 71 10.71 -6.96 -20.80
N GLN A 72 10.19 -6.54 -19.64
CA GLN A 72 10.17 -5.14 -19.19
C GLN A 72 11.11 -4.94 -18.01
N PRO A 73 12.44 -5.13 -18.17
CA PRO A 73 13.37 -5.24 -17.05
C PRO A 73 13.54 -3.93 -16.25
N ARG A 74 13.25 -2.77 -16.83
CA ARG A 74 13.33 -1.48 -16.12
C ARG A 74 12.18 -1.33 -15.12
N ILE A 75 10.94 -1.50 -15.59
CA ILE A 75 9.75 -1.44 -14.73
C ILE A 75 9.79 -2.53 -13.65
N GLY A 76 10.24 -3.74 -14.00
CA GLY A 76 10.43 -4.81 -13.01
C GLY A 76 11.48 -4.49 -11.94
N ALA A 77 12.51 -3.70 -12.28
CA ALA A 77 13.52 -3.25 -11.32
C ALA A 77 12.98 -2.15 -10.40
N GLU A 78 12.18 -1.22 -10.92
CA GLU A 78 11.49 -0.18 -10.12
C GLU A 78 10.60 -0.83 -9.06
N PHE A 79 9.76 -1.81 -9.44
CA PHE A 79 8.97 -2.56 -8.45
C PHE A 79 9.80 -3.39 -7.48
N GLN A 80 11.02 -3.80 -7.87
CA GLN A 80 11.92 -4.50 -6.94
C GLN A 80 12.47 -3.54 -5.89
N GLU A 81 12.77 -2.30 -6.28
CA GLU A 81 13.22 -1.24 -5.39
C GLU A 81 12.13 -0.92 -4.38
N GLN A 82 10.90 -0.63 -4.83
CA GLN A 82 9.76 -0.41 -3.94
C GLN A 82 9.52 -1.60 -3.00
N ALA A 83 9.55 -2.85 -3.49
CA ALA A 83 9.43 -4.02 -2.62
C ALA A 83 10.52 -4.11 -1.53
N ASN A 84 11.71 -3.52 -1.77
CA ASN A 84 12.75 -3.41 -0.76
C ASN A 84 12.47 -2.29 0.24
N ASP A 85 11.89 -1.19 -0.22
CA ASP A 85 11.51 -0.02 0.57
C ASP A 85 10.39 -0.39 1.55
N GLU A 86 9.31 -1.01 1.06
CA GLU A 86 8.22 -1.50 1.92
C GLU A 86 8.68 -2.53 2.92
N ARG A 87 9.69 -3.34 2.57
CA ARG A 87 10.26 -4.30 3.52
C ARG A 87 10.99 -3.57 4.64
N ARG A 88 11.65 -2.43 4.37
CA ARG A 88 12.25 -1.60 5.42
C ARG A 88 11.17 -0.95 6.26
N HIS A 89 10.12 -0.40 5.66
CA HIS A 89 8.97 0.19 6.36
C HIS A 89 8.34 -0.82 7.32
N MET A 90 7.99 -2.00 6.79
CA MET A 90 7.45 -3.14 7.54
C MET A 90 8.31 -3.49 8.76
N VAL A 91 9.64 -3.59 8.60
CA VAL A 91 10.54 -3.93 9.69
C VAL A 91 10.63 -2.80 10.72
N ALA A 92 10.72 -1.55 10.28
CA ALA A 92 10.79 -0.38 11.18
C ALA A 92 9.53 -0.28 12.04
N ILE A 93 8.35 -0.42 11.44
CA ILE A 93 7.07 -0.38 12.16
C ILE A 93 6.96 -1.55 13.14
N ALA A 94 7.33 -2.77 12.73
CA ALA A 94 7.28 -3.93 13.62
C ALA A 94 8.22 -3.80 14.82
N GLN A 95 9.42 -3.24 14.62
CA GLN A 95 10.35 -2.90 15.70
C GLN A 95 9.72 -1.86 16.62
N ARG A 96 9.09 -0.82 16.06
CA ARG A 96 8.45 0.21 16.87
C ARG A 96 7.30 -0.33 17.72
N ILE A 97 6.48 -1.25 17.19
CA ILE A 97 5.46 -1.96 17.95
C ILE A 97 6.07 -2.69 19.16
N ARG A 98 7.21 -3.36 18.98
CA ARG A 98 7.92 -4.03 20.09
C ARG A 98 8.42 -3.06 21.15
N GLU A 99 8.96 -1.92 20.74
CA GLU A 99 9.48 -0.89 21.65
C GLU A 99 8.37 -0.29 22.52
N LEU A 100 7.17 -0.13 21.97
CA LEU A 100 5.98 0.33 22.68
C LEU A 100 5.30 -0.78 23.52
N GLY A 101 5.92 -1.95 23.65
CA GLY A 101 5.42 -3.06 24.46
C GLY A 101 4.38 -3.96 23.77
N GLY A 102 4.08 -3.71 22.49
CA GLY A 102 3.21 -4.55 21.68
C GLY A 102 3.89 -5.82 21.15
N THR A 103 3.11 -6.66 20.47
CA THR A 103 3.61 -7.81 19.71
C THR A 103 3.20 -7.64 18.26
N PRO A 104 4.16 -7.41 17.33
CA PRO A 104 3.84 -7.23 15.93
C PRO A 104 3.31 -8.54 15.35
N ASP A 105 2.18 -8.45 14.69
CA ASP A 105 1.58 -9.56 13.96
C ASP A 105 1.89 -9.42 12.47
N PHE A 106 2.62 -10.39 11.92
CA PHE A 106 2.94 -10.47 10.50
C PHE A 106 1.90 -11.28 9.71
N SER A 107 0.80 -11.66 10.34
CA SER A 107 -0.29 -12.43 9.75
C SER A 107 -1.41 -11.46 9.35
N PRO A 108 -1.58 -11.13 8.07
CA PRO A 108 -2.70 -10.33 7.62
C PRO A 108 -4.00 -11.13 7.73
N HIS A 109 -4.65 -11.03 8.88
CA HIS A 109 -5.93 -11.66 9.15
C HIS A 109 -7.09 -10.87 8.53
N GLY A 110 -8.11 -11.58 8.04
CA GLY A 110 -9.36 -10.96 7.56
C GLY A 110 -9.26 -10.29 6.20
N LEU A 111 -8.14 -10.45 5.48
CA LEU A 111 -7.91 -9.83 4.17
C LEU A 111 -8.29 -10.79 3.03
N GLU A 112 -8.92 -10.24 1.99
CA GLU A 112 -9.37 -10.98 0.81
C GLU A 112 -8.30 -11.11 -0.27
N THR A 113 -7.27 -10.27 -0.23
CA THR A 113 -6.23 -10.19 -1.25
C THR A 113 -5.50 -11.52 -1.37
N ARG A 114 -5.32 -11.95 -2.61
CA ARG A 114 -4.50 -13.09 -2.99
C ARG A 114 -3.50 -12.59 -4.03
N PHE A 115 -2.23 -12.90 -3.83
CA PHE A 115 -1.16 -12.55 -4.74
C PHE A 115 -0.90 -13.74 -5.65
N GLY A 116 -0.97 -13.51 -6.96
CA GLY A 116 -0.79 -14.53 -8.00
C GLY A 116 -0.30 -13.87 -9.28
N GLU A 117 0.13 -14.67 -10.25
CA GLU A 117 0.61 -14.12 -11.53
C GLU A 117 -0.49 -13.24 -12.19
N PHE A 118 -0.09 -12.07 -12.69
CA PHE A 118 -0.90 -11.29 -13.63
C PHE A 118 -0.24 -11.36 -15.01
N GLY A 119 -1.04 -11.33 -16.07
CA GLY A 119 -0.63 -11.89 -17.35
C GLY A 119 -1.25 -11.22 -18.55
N THR A 120 -0.80 -10.00 -18.86
CA THR A 120 -0.70 -9.32 -20.17
C THR A 120 -0.24 -7.88 -19.90
N ARG A 121 0.11 -7.11 -20.94
CA ARG A 121 0.42 -5.67 -20.79
C ARG A 121 -0.81 -4.84 -20.36
N ALA A 122 -2.03 -5.23 -20.79
CA ALA A 122 -3.26 -4.56 -20.39
C ALA A 122 -3.49 -4.67 -18.86
N ASP A 123 -3.05 -5.77 -18.26
CA ASP A 123 -3.11 -5.96 -16.81
C ASP A 123 -2.14 -5.03 -16.05
N LEU A 124 -1.02 -4.64 -16.66
CA LEU A 124 -0.02 -3.78 -16.02
C LEU A 124 -0.57 -2.37 -15.74
N ALA A 125 -1.15 -1.71 -16.74
CA ALA A 125 -1.70 -0.36 -16.56
C ALA A 125 -2.79 -0.34 -15.48
N GLY A 126 -3.70 -1.32 -15.51
CA GLY A 126 -4.73 -1.48 -14.48
C GLY A 126 -4.12 -1.72 -13.10
N LEU A 127 -3.07 -2.52 -12.95
CA LEU A 127 -2.41 -2.71 -11.65
C LEU A 127 -1.70 -1.46 -11.16
N VAL A 128 -1.01 -0.72 -12.04
CA VAL A 128 -0.34 0.54 -11.69
C VAL A 128 -1.36 1.59 -11.22
N GLU A 129 -2.52 1.70 -11.89
CA GLU A 129 -3.61 2.58 -11.44
C GLU A 129 -4.11 2.21 -10.04
N GLN A 130 -4.22 0.90 -9.75
CA GLN A 130 -4.63 0.42 -8.44
C GLN A 130 -3.57 0.67 -7.36
N ASN A 131 -2.28 0.56 -7.71
CA ASN A 131 -1.17 0.88 -6.81
C ASN A 131 -1.18 2.37 -6.48
N LEU A 132 -1.27 3.23 -7.49
CA LEU A 132 -1.39 4.68 -7.29
C LEU A 132 -2.58 5.04 -6.40
N ALA A 133 -3.72 4.38 -6.58
CA ALA A 133 -4.87 4.58 -5.71
C ALA A 133 -4.59 4.14 -4.27
N ALA A 134 -3.91 3.01 -4.06
CA ALA A 134 -3.51 2.53 -2.75
C ALA A 134 -2.50 3.49 -2.08
N GLU A 135 -1.49 3.95 -2.80
CA GLU A 135 -0.48 4.88 -2.27
C GLU A 135 -1.12 6.17 -1.78
N ARG A 136 -2.08 6.72 -2.54
CA ARG A 136 -2.81 7.93 -2.11
C ARG A 136 -3.62 7.72 -0.82
N GLU A 137 -4.18 6.53 -0.63
CA GLU A 137 -4.89 6.17 0.61
C GLU A 137 -3.90 6.06 1.79
N VAL A 138 -2.77 5.38 1.58
CA VAL A 138 -1.71 5.16 2.58
C VAL A 138 -1.02 6.48 2.97
N ILE A 139 -0.66 7.34 2.01
CA ILE A 139 -0.15 8.69 2.25
C ILE A 139 -1.11 9.50 3.14
N GLY A 140 -2.41 9.44 2.84
CA GLY A 140 -3.43 10.14 3.62
C GLY A 140 -3.51 9.65 5.06
N LEU A 141 -3.26 8.36 5.29
CA LEU A 141 -3.20 7.78 6.63
C LEU A 141 -1.94 8.16 7.38
N TYR A 142 -0.77 8.06 6.75
CA TYR A 142 0.50 8.40 7.39
C TYR A 142 0.50 9.84 7.90
N ARG A 143 -0.04 10.79 7.12
CA ARG A 143 -0.24 12.17 7.58
C ARG A 143 -1.04 12.25 8.87
N ARG A 144 -2.18 11.55 8.96
CA ARG A 144 -3.01 11.53 10.17
C ARG A 144 -2.32 10.85 11.35
N MET A 145 -1.55 9.78 11.11
CA MET A 145 -0.77 9.14 12.17
C MET A 145 0.33 10.07 12.68
N ILE A 146 1.02 10.78 11.79
CA ILE A 146 2.05 11.77 12.17
C ILE A 146 1.43 12.84 13.06
N ASP A 147 0.29 13.42 12.66
CA ASP A 147 -0.43 14.41 13.46
C ASP A 147 -0.82 13.87 14.85
N HIS A 148 -1.21 12.59 14.94
CA HIS A 148 -1.53 11.94 16.21
C HIS A 148 -0.29 11.73 17.08
N PHE A 149 0.80 11.18 16.52
CA PHE A 149 2.00 10.85 17.31
C PHE A 149 2.87 12.07 17.66
N GLU A 150 2.89 13.13 16.84
CA GLU A 150 3.80 14.27 17.02
C GLU A 150 3.79 14.88 18.45
N PRO A 151 2.63 15.10 19.11
CA PRO A 151 2.61 15.74 20.42
C PRO A 151 3.14 14.88 21.58
N HIS A 152 3.11 13.56 21.46
CA HIS A 152 3.35 12.65 22.59
C HIS A 152 4.37 11.53 22.31
N ASP A 153 4.70 11.28 21.05
CA ASP A 153 5.72 10.32 20.62
C ASP A 153 6.43 10.82 19.34
N PRO A 154 7.34 11.80 19.47
CA PRO A 154 8.06 12.39 18.33
C PRO A 154 8.99 11.39 17.64
N VAL A 155 9.39 10.30 18.30
CA VAL A 155 10.21 9.25 17.68
C VAL A 155 9.39 8.45 16.67
N THR A 156 8.16 8.06 17.04
CA THR A 156 7.24 7.43 16.08
C THR A 156 6.88 8.39 14.96
N ALA A 157 6.58 9.65 15.25
CA ALA A 157 6.23 10.64 14.23
C ALA A 157 7.35 10.87 13.20
N LEU A 158 8.61 10.90 13.64
CA LEU A 158 9.76 11.00 12.74
C LEU A 158 9.90 9.76 11.84
N MET A 159 9.76 8.55 12.41
CA MET A 159 9.79 7.32 11.64
C MET A 159 8.71 7.32 10.54
N LEU A 160 7.48 7.68 10.89
CA LEU A 160 6.37 7.74 9.95
C LEU A 160 6.54 8.85 8.89
N THR A 161 7.16 9.97 9.25
CA THR A 161 7.50 11.03 8.28
C THR A 161 8.47 10.53 7.22
N ASN A 162 9.49 9.75 7.60
CA ASN A 162 10.43 9.18 6.63
C ASN A 162 9.73 8.19 5.69
N ILE A 163 8.84 7.34 6.23
CA ILE A 163 8.05 6.41 5.42
C ILE A 163 7.15 7.19 4.44
N LEU A 164 6.46 8.24 4.92
CA LEU A 164 5.62 9.10 4.09
C LEU A 164 6.37 9.76 2.92
N GLU A 165 7.65 10.10 3.11
CA GLU A 165 8.50 10.63 2.04
C GLU A 165 8.68 9.57 0.93
N GLU A 166 9.10 8.36 1.30
CA GLU A 166 9.25 7.22 0.37
C GLU A 166 7.91 6.89 -0.34
N GLU A 167 6.77 6.84 0.37
CA GLU A 167 5.46 6.60 -0.28
C GLU A 167 5.05 7.69 -1.26
N SER A 168 5.43 8.94 -0.99
CA SER A 168 5.14 10.06 -1.90
C SER A 168 5.96 9.96 -3.19
N GLU A 169 7.18 9.44 -3.10
CA GLU A 169 8.02 9.10 -4.27
C GLU A 169 7.39 7.93 -5.03
N HIS A 170 6.99 6.85 -4.36
CA HIS A 170 6.30 5.71 -4.97
C HIS A 170 5.05 6.14 -5.78
N ALA A 171 4.23 7.02 -5.21
CA ALA A 171 3.04 7.55 -5.88
C ALA A 171 3.38 8.41 -7.11
N THR A 172 4.54 9.06 -7.12
CA THR A 172 5.03 9.85 -8.26
C THR A 172 5.51 8.90 -9.36
N ASP A 173 6.28 7.87 -9.02
CA ASP A 173 6.75 6.86 -9.97
C ASP A 173 5.59 6.14 -10.67
N MET A 174 4.52 5.79 -9.94
CA MET A 174 3.33 5.20 -10.54
C MET A 174 2.64 6.16 -11.55
N GLN A 175 2.62 7.46 -11.27
CA GLN A 175 2.04 8.46 -12.19
C GLN A 175 2.87 8.59 -13.47
N ASP A 176 4.19 8.58 -13.33
CA ASP A 176 5.11 8.65 -14.47
C ASP A 176 4.99 7.39 -15.34
N LEU A 177 4.90 6.20 -14.73
CA LEU A 177 4.65 4.94 -15.42
C LEU A 177 3.35 4.97 -16.25
N LEU A 178 2.25 5.48 -15.70
CA LEU A 178 0.98 5.61 -16.42
C LEU A 178 1.08 6.60 -17.59
N SER A 179 1.82 7.69 -17.40
CA SER A 179 2.02 8.70 -18.44
C SER A 179 2.81 8.13 -19.63
N ILE A 180 3.81 7.29 -19.36
CA ILE A 180 4.61 6.61 -20.39
C ILE A 180 3.76 5.58 -21.16
N GLU A 181 2.95 4.77 -20.45
CA GLU A 181 2.12 3.75 -21.10
C GLU A 181 1.00 4.36 -21.95
N THR A 182 0.42 5.48 -21.53
CA THR A 182 -0.66 6.16 -22.28
C THR A 182 -0.15 7.03 -23.44
N GLY A 183 1.06 7.58 -23.34
CA GLY A 183 1.69 8.43 -24.36
C GLY A 183 2.31 7.71 -25.57
N GLY A 184 2.36 6.37 -25.57
CA GLY A 184 2.96 5.55 -26.64
C GLY A 184 2.15 5.41 -27.94
N HIS A 185 1.04 6.13 -28.11
CA HIS A 185 0.17 6.08 -29.30
C HIS A 185 0.40 7.30 -30.23
N GLY A 186 1.66 7.48 -30.67
CA GLY A 186 2.04 8.39 -31.76
C GLY A 186 2.29 7.63 -33.06
#